data_AF-A0A951GRI9-F1
#
_entry.id   AF-A0A951GRI9-F1
#
_cell.length_a   1.000
_cell.length_b   1.000
_cell.length_c   1.000
_cell.angle_alpha   90.00
_cell.angle_beta   90.00
_cell.angle_gamma   90.00
#
_symmetry.space_group_name_H-M   'P 1'
#
loop_
_entity.id
_entity.type
_entity.pdbx_description
1 polymer ?
#
loop_
_entity_poly.entity_id
_entity_poly.type
_entity_poly.pdbx_seq_one_letter_code
_entity_poly.pdbx_strand_id
1 'polypeptide(L)' 'MNFNLYLDDATAKELDRTAKTLGETRSGLIRKALREWLDKKTLGNPGWPAVILEWQGDPDMPPFESHRGELLKPRDDAFP' A
#
# COMPACT_ATOMS: atom_id res chain seq x y z
N MET A 1 13.95 -8.50 -25.41
CA MET A 1 13.09 -9.69 -25.63
C MET A 1 11.74 -9.19 -26.11
N ASN A 2 11.21 -9.74 -27.20
CA ASN A 2 9.88 -9.40 -27.72
C ASN A 2 8.90 -10.51 -27.32
N PHE A 3 7.71 -10.13 -26.85
CA PHE A 3 6.63 -11.06 -26.52
C PHE A 3 5.32 -10.49 -27.07
N ASN A 4 4.38 -11.37 -27.44
CA ASN A 4 3.06 -10.97 -27.87
C ASN A 4 2.08 -11.15 -26.71
N LEU A 5 1.18 -10.17 -26.53
CA LEU A 5 0.17 -10.16 -25.50
C LEU A 5 -1.20 -10.02 -26.17
N TYR A 6 -2.11 -10.95 -25.87
CA TYR A 6 -3.50 -10.87 -26.31
C TYR A 6 -4.32 -10.21 -25.21
N LEU A 7 -5.04 -9.16 -25.56
CA LEU A 7 -5.94 -8.41 -24.69
C LEU A 7 -7.32 -8.39 -25.33
N ASP A 8 -8.37 -8.35 -24.53
CA ASP A 8 -9.70 -8.04 -25.04
C ASP A 8 -9.78 -6.58 -25.53
N ASP A 9 -10.76 -6.31 -26.39
CA ASP A 9 -10.93 -5.00 -27.02
C ASP A 9 -11.14 -3.85 -26.02
N ALA A 10 -11.78 -4.13 -24.88
CA ALA A 10 -12.05 -3.10 -23.88
C ALA A 10 -10.73 -2.70 -23.18
N THR A 11 -9.97 -3.69 -22.73
CA THR A 11 -8.66 -3.47 -22.11
C THR A 11 -7.68 -2.79 -23.07
N ALA A 12 -7.65 -3.19 -24.35
CA ALA A 12 -6.79 -2.56 -25.35
C ALA A 12 -7.13 -1.08 -25.57
N LYS A 13 -8.42 -0.74 -25.66
CA LYS A 13 -8.89 0.65 -25.79
C LYS A 13 -8.56 1.48 -24.56
N GLU A 14 -8.73 0.93 -23.36
CA GLU A 14 -8.41 1.63 -22.13
C GLU A 14 -6.91 1.89 -21.99
N LEU A 15 -6.07 0.92 -22.35
CA LEU A 15 -4.61 1.08 -22.40
C LEU A 15 -4.21 2.20 -23.35
N ASP A 16 -4.79 2.24 -24.56
CA ASP A 16 -4.53 3.29 -25.55
C ASP A 16 -4.95 4.68 -25.05
N ARG A 17 -6.12 4.78 -24.42
CA ARG A 17 -6.59 6.03 -23.82
C ARG A 17 -5.64 6.51 -22.72
N THR A 18 -5.27 5.61 -21.82
CA THR A 18 -4.41 5.91 -20.67
C THR A 18 -3.01 6.34 -21.12
N ALA A 19 -2.44 5.65 -22.10
CA ALA A 19 -1.15 5.99 -22.69
C ALA A 19 -1.16 7.42 -23.27
N LYS A 20 -2.23 7.79 -24.01
CA LYS A 20 -2.39 9.16 -24.54
C LYS A 20 -2.51 10.20 -23.44
N THR A 21 -3.32 9.95 -22.42
CA THR A 21 -3.51 10.87 -21.29
C THR A 21 -2.21 11.14 -20.54
N LEU A 22 -1.38 10.11 -20.36
CA LEU A 22 -0.11 10.21 -19.63
C LEU A 22 1.07 10.67 -20.51
N GLY A 23 0.87 10.82 -21.82
CA GLY A 23 1.97 11.11 -22.75
C GLY A 23 2.98 9.98 -22.88
N GLU A 24 2.56 8.73 -22.62
CA GLU A 24 3.41 7.55 -22.65
C GLU A 24 3.09 6.65 -23.84
N THR A 25 4.03 5.77 -24.20
CA THR A 25 3.76 4.71 -25.18
C THR A 25 3.04 3.55 -24.52
N ARG A 26 2.16 2.86 -25.26
CA ARG A 26 1.52 1.61 -24.80
C ARG A 26 2.54 0.62 -24.21
N SER A 27 3.65 0.39 -24.92
CA SER A 27 4.70 -0.51 -24.47
C SER A 27 5.41 -0.01 -23.20
N GLY A 28 5.55 1.31 -23.04
CA GLY A 28 6.05 1.91 -21.80
C GLY A 28 5.13 1.61 -20.62
N LEU A 29 3.84 1.83 -20.80
CA LEU A 29 2.82 1.57 -19.78
C LEU A 29 2.72 0.08 -19.42
N ILE A 30 2.75 -0.82 -20.42
CA ILE A 30 2.80 -2.28 -20.19
C ILE A 30 4.03 -2.66 -19.37
N ARG A 31 5.22 -2.13 -19.70
CA ARG A 31 6.45 -2.43 -18.94
C ARG A 31 6.36 -1.96 -17.49
N LYS A 32 5.81 -0.77 -17.25
CA LYS A 32 5.61 -0.23 -15.90
C LYS A 32 4.64 -1.11 -15.11
N ALA A 33 3.48 -1.40 -15.68
CA ALA A 33 2.48 -2.25 -15.04
C ALA A 33 3.01 -3.64 -14.70
N LEU A 34 3.74 -4.28 -15.62
CA LEU A 34 4.37 -5.58 -15.38
C LEU A 34 5.42 -5.51 -14.27
N ARG A 35 6.26 -4.47 -14.26
CA ARG A 35 7.27 -4.28 -13.21
C ARG A 35 6.61 -4.12 -11.84
N GLU A 36 5.66 -3.21 -11.71
CA GLU A 36 4.95 -3.00 -10.45
C GLU A 36 4.22 -4.26 -9.97
N TRP A 37 3.59 -5.00 -10.89
CA TRP A 37 2.90 -6.23 -10.54
C TRP A 37 3.87 -7.31 -10.08
N LEU A 38 5.00 -7.47 -10.78
CA LEU A 38 6.05 -8.41 -10.39
C LEU A 38 6.65 -8.01 -9.05
N ASP A 39 7.01 -6.74 -8.84
CA ASP A 39 7.56 -6.23 -7.59
C ASP A 39 6.60 -6.53 -6.43
N LYS A 40 5.30 -6.24 -6.60
CA LYS A 40 4.25 -6.57 -5.61
C LYS A 40 4.12 -8.06 -5.35
N LYS A 41 4.37 -8.92 -6.33
CA LYS A 41 4.29 -10.39 -6.20
C LYS A 41 5.57 -11.00 -5.62
N THR A 42 6.74 -10.48 -5.98
CA THR A 42 8.04 -10.94 -5.46
C THR A 42 8.30 -10.43 -4.05
N LEU A 43 7.70 -9.31 -3.65
CA LEU A 43 7.77 -8.80 -2.28
C LEU A 43 7.02 -9.67 -1.26
N GLY A 44 6.32 -10.73 -1.69
CA GLY A 44 5.83 -11.79 -0.80
C GLY A 44 4.93 -11.26 0.31
N ASN A 45 3.63 -11.10 0.02
CA ASN A 45 2.64 -10.45 0.89
C ASN A 45 2.90 -8.94 1.02
N PRO A 46 1.91 -8.04 0.89
CA PRO A 46 2.08 -6.63 1.26
C PRO A 46 2.16 -6.54 2.80
N GLY A 47 3.18 -7.15 3.38
CA GLY A 47 3.53 -7.02 4.77
C GLY A 47 4.26 -5.71 5.00
N TRP A 48 4.26 -5.24 6.24
CA TRP A 48 5.08 -4.11 6.63
C TRP A 48 6.57 -4.40 6.36
N PRO A 49 7.37 -3.41 5.96
CA PRO A 49 8.81 -3.57 5.80
C PRO A 49 9.45 -4.12 7.09
N ALA A 50 10.58 -4.83 6.98
CA ALA A 50 11.29 -5.42 8.12
C ALA A 50 11.54 -4.40 9.24
N VAL A 51 11.89 -3.15 8.90
CA VAL A 51 12.09 -2.06 9.87
C VAL A 51 10.87 -1.78 10.75
N ILE A 52 9.65 -1.99 10.26
CA ILE A 52 8.42 -1.85 11.04
C ILE A 52 8.15 -3.11 11.85
N LEU A 53 8.35 -4.30 11.26
CA LEU A 53 8.12 -5.58 11.93
C LEU A 53 9.11 -5.85 13.08
N GLU A 54 10.32 -5.34 12.97
CA GLU A 54 11.41 -5.51 13.94
C GLU A 54 11.49 -4.35 14.95
N TRP A 55 10.67 -3.31 14.78
CA TRP A 55 10.67 -2.15 15.66
C TRP A 55 10.26 -2.55 17.09
N GLN A 56 11.15 -2.28 18.06
CA GLN A 56 10.97 -2.63 19.47
C GLN A 56 10.33 -1.50 20.30
N GLY A 57 9.91 -0.41 19.67
CA GLY A 57 9.50 0.81 20.37
C GLY A 57 10.66 1.74 20.67
N ASP A 58 10.34 2.89 21.29
CA ASP A 58 11.33 3.82 21.83
C ASP A 58 11.68 3.37 23.27
N PRO A 59 12.97 3.13 23.60
CA PRO A 59 13.38 2.69 24.93
C PRO A 59 13.06 3.70 26.04
N ASP A 60 12.91 4.98 25.69
CA ASP A 60 12.57 6.04 26.64
C ASP A 60 11.05 6.20 26.83
N MET A 61 10.25 5.44 26.08
CA MET A 61 8.80 5.45 26.20
C MET A 61 8.36 4.78 27.52
N PRO A 62 7.58 5.45 28.37
CA PRO A 62 7.05 4.83 29.57
C PRO A 62 6.05 3.70 29.19
N PRO A 63 5.90 2.66 30.03
CA PRO A 63 4.95 1.57 29.77
C PRO A 63 3.54 2.09 29.49
N PHE A 64 2.79 1.40 28.62
CA PHE A 64 1.45 1.82 28.16
C PHE A 64 0.51 2.23 29.32
N GLU A 65 0.59 1.53 30.44
CA GLU A 65 -0.29 1.72 31.59
C GLU A 65 0.25 2.63 32.69
N SER A 66 1.44 3.22 32.50
CA SER A 66 2.16 4.00 33.52
C SER A 66 1.35 5.15 34.12
N HIS A 67 0.54 5.84 33.31
CA HIS A 67 -0.27 6.98 33.74
C HIS A 67 -1.76 6.64 33.95
N ARG A 68 -2.14 5.35 33.94
CA ARG A 68 -3.55 4.94 34.11
C ARG A 68 -4.16 5.48 35.41
N GLY A 69 -3.36 5.56 36.48
CA GLY A 69 -3.81 6.07 37.79
C GLY A 69 -4.04 7.59 37.84
N GLU A 70 -3.52 8.33 36.86
CA GLU A 70 -3.69 9.79 36.76
C GLU A 70 -4.93 10.18 35.95
N LEU A 71 -5.58 9.20 35.31
CA LEU A 71 -6.79 9.43 34.54
C LEU A 71 -7.93 9.87 35.45
N LEU A 72 -8.61 10.94 35.06
CA LEU A 72 -9.87 11.33 35.66
C LEU A 72 -10.88 10.19 35.47
N LYS A 73 -11.75 10.01 36.47
CA LYS A 73 -12.88 9.09 36.32
C LYS A 73 -13.67 9.49 35.07
N PRO A 74 -14.16 8.51 34.30
CA PRO A 74 -15.16 8.79 33.26
C PRO A 74 -16.27 9.64 33.86
N ARG A 75 -16.79 10.59 33.06
CA ARG A 75 -17.99 11.31 33.45
C ARG A 75 -19.12 10.30 33.67
N ASP A 76 -19.99 10.58 34.64
CA ASP A 76 -21.22 9.81 34.79
C ASP A 76 -21.97 9.80 33.46
N ASP A 77 -22.60 8.67 33.14
CA ASP A 77 -23.23 8.45 31.84
C ASP A 77 -24.27 9.55 31.58
N ALA A 78 -24.18 10.21 30.42
CA ALA A 78 -25.05 11.35 30.09
C ALA A 78 -26.47 10.90 29.68
N PHE A 79 -26.71 9.59 29.62
CA PHE A 79 -27.98 9.00 29.23
C PHE A 79 -28.41 7.94 30.26
N PRO A 80 -29.37 8.26 31.15
CA PRO A 80 -30.04 7.26 31.99
C PRO A 80 -30.99 6.35 31.20
#